data_AF-A0A290QEY2-F1
#
_entry.id   AF-A0A290QEY2-F1
#
_cell.length_a   1.000
_cell.length_b   1.000
_cell.length_c   1.000
_cell.angle_alpha   90.00
_cell.angle_beta   90.00
_cell.angle_gamma   90.00
#
_symmetry.space_group_name_H-M   'P 1'
#
loop_
_entity.id
_entity.type
_entity.pdbx_description
1 polymer ?
#
loop_
_entity_poly.entity_id
_entity_poly.type
_entity_poly.pdbx_seq_one_letter_code
_entity_poly.pdbx_strand_id
1 'polypeptide(L)'
;MPAAMNPPAQSLPYERAVTCDCDRTFHLPLALLLSPDSEPAHACIRCGLITCTDVLWTHIHHNTFEPHGRREYPITDEARAWLDLWPRVLRGNNSDDYTFLPATVRCTDVTDFQLQSARAFSASRSLPRGRRLREAGLPSTPPPACLPDQLKNYRTLWTLTQQLTPATDATLLLENARPSFRLSSPLALDALLHRTDLPEILARAAASPEHRETVCALVHEDPATLPHALPGLLAWLDRTLSQPAAPEDHRVHSLLDFFAKQKPAAAQIVPVLAAIKARLDRRAFELSRKLSETIRALNGEPASPVSTKPWFFN
;
A
#
# COMPACT_ATOMS: atom_id res chain seq x y z
N MET A 1 -42.71 8.25 21.15
CA MET A 1 -41.38 8.88 21.28
C MET A 1 -41.08 9.57 19.96
N PRO A 2 -40.80 10.89 19.92
CA PRO A 2 -40.47 11.54 18.66
C PRO A 2 -39.15 10.97 18.14
N ALA A 3 -39.12 10.58 16.87
CA ALA A 3 -37.89 10.22 16.17
C ALA A 3 -36.95 11.42 16.27
N ALA A 4 -35.77 11.22 16.88
CA ALA A 4 -34.72 12.23 16.84
C ALA A 4 -34.40 12.48 15.37
N MET A 5 -34.84 13.63 14.85
CA MET A 5 -34.42 14.12 13.55
C MET A 5 -32.90 14.22 13.60
N ASN A 6 -32.22 13.39 12.79
CA ASN A 6 -30.79 13.54 12.59
C ASN A 6 -30.51 15.00 12.20
N PRO A 7 -29.49 15.65 12.79
CA PRO A 7 -29.12 17.01 12.40
C PRO A 7 -28.88 17.07 10.89
N PRO A 8 -29.18 18.21 10.23
CA PRO A 8 -29.00 18.34 8.79
C PRO A 8 -27.53 18.07 8.44
N ALA A 9 -27.32 17.25 7.40
CA ALA A 9 -26.01 16.92 6.87
C ALA A 9 -25.20 18.20 6.60
N GLN A 10 -24.08 18.39 7.30
CA GLN A 10 -23.25 19.56 7.16
C GLN A 10 -22.34 19.42 5.92
N SER A 11 -22.40 20.40 5.02
CA SER A 11 -21.45 20.48 3.91
C SER A 11 -20.13 21.08 4.40
N LEU A 12 -19.03 20.46 4.00
CA LEU A 12 -17.66 20.88 4.29
C LEU A 12 -16.92 21.18 2.98
N PRO A 13 -16.01 22.18 2.97
CA PRO A 13 -15.03 22.32 1.90
C PRO A 13 -14.26 21.01 1.68
N TYR A 14 -13.81 20.73 0.45
CA TYR A 14 -13.16 19.46 0.12
C TYR A 14 -11.92 19.19 0.99
N GLU A 15 -11.16 20.24 1.31
CA GLU A 15 -9.97 20.22 2.15
C GLU A 15 -10.25 20.00 3.64
N ARG A 16 -11.52 20.04 4.08
CA ARG A 16 -11.93 19.90 5.48
C ARG A 16 -12.66 18.58 5.69
N ALA A 17 -12.04 17.70 6.45
CA ALA A 17 -12.55 16.34 6.67
C ALA A 17 -13.26 16.14 8.04
N VAL A 18 -13.16 17.11 8.95
CA VAL A 18 -13.75 17.07 10.30
C VAL A 18 -14.50 18.37 10.57
N THR A 19 -15.64 18.29 11.27
CA THR A 19 -16.53 19.42 11.55
C THR A 19 -16.04 20.36 12.65
N CYS A 20 -15.06 19.96 13.48
CA CYS A 20 -14.51 20.81 14.53
C CYS A 20 -13.68 21.98 13.98
N ASP A 21 -13.48 23.02 14.81
CA ASP A 21 -12.69 24.22 14.49
C ASP A 21 -11.20 24.11 14.77
N CYS A 22 -10.70 22.90 15.02
CA CYS A 22 -9.26 22.67 15.13
C CYS A 22 -8.56 22.91 13.78
N ASP A 23 -7.25 23.15 13.83
CA ASP A 23 -6.44 23.23 12.61
C ASP A 23 -6.56 21.94 11.79
N ARG A 24 -6.71 22.09 10.47
CA ARG A 24 -6.84 20.97 9.54
C ARG A 24 -5.66 20.01 9.59
N THR A 25 -4.47 20.45 10.03
CA THR A 25 -3.32 19.54 10.19
C THR A 25 -3.58 18.43 11.20
N PHE A 26 -4.52 18.62 12.13
CA PHE A 26 -4.92 17.60 13.10
C PHE A 26 -5.96 16.63 12.57
N HIS A 27 -6.50 16.83 11.37
CA HIS A 27 -7.55 16.00 10.79
C HIS A 27 -6.89 14.82 10.06
N LEU A 28 -6.90 13.65 10.69
CA LEU A 28 -6.26 12.46 10.14
C LEU A 28 -7.30 11.40 9.77
N PRO A 29 -7.12 10.68 8.65
CA PRO A 29 -7.99 9.59 8.29
C PRO A 29 -7.81 8.40 9.22
N LEU A 30 -8.89 7.64 9.40
CA LEU A 30 -8.90 6.41 10.22
C LEU A 30 -8.55 5.19 9.37
N ALA A 31 -7.60 4.37 9.85
CA ALA A 31 -7.25 3.06 9.30
C ALA A 31 -6.80 3.03 7.82
N LEU A 32 -6.56 1.82 7.29
CA LEU A 32 -6.03 1.55 5.94
C LEU A 32 -7.03 1.81 4.79
N LEU A 33 -7.59 3.01 4.67
CA LEU A 33 -8.43 3.37 3.52
C LEU A 33 -7.70 4.32 2.57
N LEU A 34 -6.55 3.93 2.03
CA LEU A 34 -5.57 4.84 1.44
C LEU A 34 -5.95 5.63 0.15
N SER A 35 -7.22 5.72 -0.26
CA SER A 35 -7.63 6.70 -1.28
C SER A 35 -8.26 7.94 -0.62
N PRO A 36 -7.72 9.16 -0.83
CA PRO A 36 -8.28 10.40 -0.27
C PRO A 36 -9.78 10.59 -0.56
N ASP A 37 -10.20 10.04 -1.70
CA ASP A 37 -11.56 10.10 -2.22
C ASP A 37 -12.47 8.95 -1.73
N SER A 38 -11.90 7.99 -1.00
CA SER A 38 -12.62 6.83 -0.44
C SER A 38 -12.52 6.73 1.09
N GLU A 39 -11.88 7.70 1.76
CA GLU A 39 -11.77 7.76 3.23
C GLU A 39 -13.05 8.35 3.81
N PRO A 40 -13.97 7.52 4.37
CA PRO A 40 -15.24 8.01 4.84
C PRO A 40 -15.10 8.62 6.23
N ALA A 41 -14.09 8.26 7.03
CA ALA A 41 -14.01 8.65 8.44
C ALA A 41 -12.65 9.25 8.81
N HIS A 42 -12.70 10.39 9.49
CA HIS A 42 -11.55 11.15 9.96
C HIS A 42 -11.70 11.48 11.44
N ALA A 43 -10.56 11.65 12.12
CA ALA A 43 -10.48 12.05 13.50
C ALA A 43 -9.64 13.32 13.64
N CYS A 44 -10.09 14.25 14.48
CA CYS A 44 -9.23 15.32 14.95
C CYS A 44 -8.39 14.81 16.12
N ILE A 45 -7.07 14.71 15.96
CA ILE A 45 -6.17 14.29 17.05
C ILE A 45 -6.04 15.32 18.16
N ARG A 46 -6.61 16.53 18.03
CA ARG A 46 -6.62 17.52 19.10
C ARG A 46 -7.84 17.37 20.01
N CYS A 47 -9.04 17.43 19.46
CA CYS A 47 -10.28 17.36 20.23
C CYS A 47 -10.93 15.97 20.28
N GLY A 48 -10.44 15.01 19.49
CA GLY A 48 -11.00 13.65 19.40
C GLY A 48 -12.28 13.53 18.57
N LEU A 49 -12.76 14.60 17.92
CA LEU A 49 -13.98 14.54 17.13
C LEU A 49 -13.80 13.62 15.92
N ILE A 50 -14.72 12.66 15.78
CA ILE A 50 -14.82 11.79 14.62
C ILE A 50 -15.93 12.31 13.71
N THR A 51 -15.59 12.53 12.45
CA THR A 51 -16.54 12.93 11.40
C THR A 51 -16.51 11.89 10.28
N CYS A 52 -17.70 11.52 9.81
CA CYS A 52 -17.86 10.68 8.64
C CYS A 52 -18.44 11.47 7.47
N THR A 53 -17.76 11.45 6.33
CA THR A 53 -18.10 12.28 5.15
C THR A 53 -18.18 11.46 3.88
N ASP A 54 -19.11 11.81 3.01
CA ASP A 54 -19.09 11.44 1.60
C ASP A 54 -18.39 12.55 0.79
N VAL A 55 -17.64 12.16 -0.25
CA VAL A 55 -17.09 13.13 -1.22
C VAL A 55 -18.18 13.52 -2.21
N LEU A 56 -18.35 14.83 -2.40
CA LEU A 56 -19.25 15.39 -3.39
C LEU A 56 -18.49 15.58 -4.70
N TRP A 57 -19.03 15.01 -5.77
CA TRP A 57 -18.45 15.03 -7.11
C TRP A 57 -19.23 15.97 -8.02
N THR A 58 -18.53 16.72 -8.85
CA THR A 58 -19.13 17.51 -9.92
C THR A 58 -18.68 16.94 -11.26
N HIS A 59 -19.59 16.93 -12.24
CA HIS A 59 -19.30 16.48 -13.59
C HIS A 59 -18.74 17.66 -14.40
N ILE A 60 -17.49 17.55 -14.87
CA ILE A 60 -16.83 18.64 -15.60
C ILE A 60 -16.89 18.42 -17.11
N HIS A 61 -16.60 17.21 -17.56
CA HIS A 61 -16.62 16.79 -18.96
C HIS A 61 -17.14 15.36 -19.08
N HIS A 62 -17.40 14.89 -20.31
CA HIS A 62 -17.89 13.53 -20.55
C HIS A 62 -17.03 12.50 -19.79
N ASN A 63 -17.66 11.75 -18.87
CA ASN A 63 -17.03 10.74 -18.01
C ASN A 63 -15.90 11.25 -17.09
N THR A 64 -15.80 12.55 -16.86
CA THR A 64 -14.80 13.16 -15.96
C THR A 64 -15.51 13.84 -14.79
N PHE A 65 -15.21 13.35 -13.59
CA PHE A 65 -15.74 13.89 -12.34
C PHE A 65 -14.59 14.42 -11.50
N GLU A 66 -14.80 15.54 -10.84
CA GLU A 66 -13.85 16.09 -9.87
C GLU A 66 -14.52 16.28 -8.52
N PRO A 67 -13.78 16.04 -7.42
CA PRO A 67 -14.30 16.26 -6.09
C PRO A 67 -14.32 17.77 -5.81
N HIS A 68 -15.42 18.28 -5.26
CA HIS A 68 -15.57 19.72 -4.97
C HIS A 68 -15.99 20.01 -3.52
N GLY A 69 -16.34 18.99 -2.75
CA GLY A 69 -16.75 19.16 -1.37
C GLY A 69 -16.87 17.84 -0.63
N ARG A 70 -17.20 17.93 0.65
CA ARG A 70 -17.54 16.80 1.51
C ARG A 70 -18.90 17.03 2.15
N ARG A 71 -19.66 15.97 2.38
CA ARG A 71 -20.94 16.03 3.10
C ARG A 71 -20.88 15.08 4.28
N GLU A 72 -21.00 15.62 5.48
CA GLU A 72 -21.14 14.79 6.68
C GLU A 72 -22.44 13.98 6.60
N TYR A 73 -22.37 12.70 6.94
CA TYR A 73 -23.55 11.88 7.17
C TYR A 73 -23.62 11.44 8.63
N PRO A 74 -24.83 11.35 9.21
CA PRO A 74 -24.99 11.02 10.60
C PRO A 74 -24.55 9.58 10.88
N ILE A 75 -23.87 9.38 12.01
CA ILE A 75 -23.52 8.07 12.57
C ILE A 75 -24.01 7.99 14.01
N THR A 76 -24.27 6.77 14.49
CA THR A 76 -24.63 6.55 15.90
C THR A 76 -23.45 6.81 16.82
N ASP A 77 -23.72 7.13 18.09
CA ASP A 77 -22.66 7.31 19.08
C ASP A 77 -21.84 6.03 19.31
N GLU A 78 -22.47 4.86 19.18
CA GLU A 78 -21.80 3.56 19.23
C GLU A 78 -20.81 3.39 18.07
N ALA A 79 -21.21 3.73 16.84
CA ALA A 79 -20.32 3.74 15.69
C ALA A 79 -19.17 4.74 15.86
N ARG A 80 -19.47 5.93 16.41
CA ARG A 80 -18.46 6.95 16.70
C ARG A 80 -17.43 6.46 17.73
N ALA A 81 -17.89 5.87 18.83
CA ALA A 81 -17.03 5.32 19.88
C ALA A 81 -16.15 4.18 19.35
N TRP A 82 -16.72 3.29 18.53
CA TRP A 82 -15.95 2.22 17.89
C TRP A 82 -14.92 2.75 16.90
N LEU A 83 -15.26 3.77 16.09
CA LEU A 83 -14.33 4.43 15.18
C LEU A 83 -13.18 5.14 15.91
N ASP A 84 -13.42 5.71 17.09
CA ASP A 84 -12.36 6.37 17.88
C ASP A 84 -11.27 5.39 18.36
N LEU A 85 -11.55 4.08 18.38
CA LEU A 85 -10.56 3.05 18.71
C LEU A 85 -9.57 2.75 17.56
N TRP A 86 -9.82 3.25 16.35
CA TRP A 86 -8.96 2.98 15.20
C TRP A 86 -7.74 3.90 15.17
N PRO A 87 -6.57 3.38 14.75
CA PRO A 87 -5.38 4.20 14.60
C PRO A 87 -5.51 5.16 13.41
N ARG A 88 -4.74 6.25 13.47
CA ARG A 88 -4.85 7.42 12.58
C ARG A 88 -3.71 7.36 11.59
N VAL A 89 -3.99 7.51 10.30
CA VAL A 89 -2.96 7.38 9.28
C VAL A 89 -2.16 8.67 9.16
N LEU A 90 -0.84 8.54 9.18
CA LEU A 90 0.10 9.58 8.81
C LEU A 90 0.67 9.26 7.45
N ARG A 91 0.52 10.19 6.51
CA ARG A 91 1.12 10.10 5.18
C ARG A 91 2.50 10.77 5.20
N GLY A 92 3.49 10.09 4.64
CA GLY A 92 4.84 10.59 4.47
C GLY A 92 4.95 11.46 3.21
N ASN A 93 6.18 11.82 2.85
CA ASN A 93 6.45 12.68 1.69
C ASN A 93 6.20 11.97 0.34
N ASN A 94 6.17 10.64 0.34
CA ASN A 94 5.91 9.81 -0.84
C ASN A 94 4.52 9.17 -0.71
N SER A 95 3.83 8.97 -1.83
CA SER A 95 2.46 8.40 -1.87
C SER A 95 2.32 7.05 -1.16
N ASP A 96 3.40 6.27 -1.14
CA ASP A 96 3.43 4.90 -0.63
C ASP A 96 3.98 4.81 0.81
N ASP A 97 4.55 5.89 1.33
CA ASP A 97 5.08 5.92 2.70
C ASP A 97 4.00 6.42 3.65
N TYR A 98 3.59 5.56 4.58
CA TYR A 98 2.66 5.92 5.62
C TYR A 98 2.95 5.14 6.90
N THR A 99 2.52 5.72 8.01
CA THR A 99 2.56 5.10 9.33
C THR A 99 1.28 5.41 10.08
N PHE A 100 1.19 5.01 11.34
CA PHE A 100 0.00 5.15 12.15
C PHE A 100 0.31 5.79 13.49
N LEU A 101 -0.57 6.68 13.93
CA LEU A 101 -0.64 7.12 15.31
C LEU A 101 -1.67 6.26 16.07
N PRO A 102 -1.33 5.78 17.28
CA PRO A 102 -2.27 5.05 18.10
C PRO A 102 -3.56 5.81 18.43
N ALA A 103 -4.58 5.01 18.71
CA ALA A 103 -5.83 5.29 19.42
C ALA A 103 -5.83 6.53 20.35
N THR A 104 -4.83 6.53 21.21
CA THR A 104 -4.76 7.32 22.43
C THR A 104 -3.99 8.62 22.24
N VAL A 105 -3.27 8.79 21.14
CA VAL A 105 -2.48 10.00 20.90
C VAL A 105 -3.43 11.19 20.73
N ARG A 106 -3.13 12.27 21.48
CA ARG A 106 -3.75 13.58 21.33
C ARG A 106 -2.66 14.65 21.27
N CYS A 107 -2.81 15.63 20.39
CA CYS A 107 -1.85 16.72 20.22
C CYS A 107 -2.45 18.08 20.58
N THR A 108 -1.71 18.89 21.33
CA THR A 108 -2.17 20.21 21.78
C THR A 108 -1.98 21.29 20.72
N ASP A 109 -0.90 21.19 19.95
CA ASP A 109 -0.48 22.15 18.94
C ASP A 109 0.32 21.46 17.81
N VAL A 110 0.66 22.24 16.78
CA VAL A 110 1.34 21.75 15.57
C VAL A 110 2.74 21.24 15.86
N THR A 111 3.44 21.80 16.86
CA THR A 111 4.81 21.39 17.22
C THR A 111 4.79 20.00 17.86
N ASP A 112 3.86 19.76 18.79
CA ASP A 112 3.67 18.43 19.36
C ASP A 112 3.24 17.42 18.27
N PHE A 113 2.33 17.79 17.38
CA PHE A 113 1.96 16.92 16.25
C PHE A 113 3.15 16.54 15.37
N GLN A 114 4.02 17.49 15.03
CA GLN A 114 5.24 17.22 14.26
C GLN A 114 6.18 16.27 15.01
N LEU A 115 6.34 16.46 16.32
CA LEU A 115 7.15 15.59 17.16
C LEU A 115 6.60 14.16 17.21
N GLN A 116 5.29 13.99 17.44
CA GLN A 116 4.64 12.67 17.45
C GLN A 116 4.73 11.99 16.08
N SER A 117 4.55 12.76 15.00
CA SER A 117 4.66 12.25 13.63
C SER A 117 6.08 11.75 13.35
N ALA A 118 7.09 12.54 13.66
CA ALA A 118 8.49 12.15 13.50
C ALA A 118 8.85 10.89 14.30
N ARG A 119 8.34 10.78 15.54
CA ARG A 119 8.52 9.57 16.36
C ARG A 119 7.87 8.35 15.74
N ALA A 120 6.63 8.45 15.27
CA ALA A 120 5.92 7.36 14.62
C ALA A 120 6.63 6.89 13.34
N PHE A 121 7.07 7.82 12.48
CA PHE A 121 7.85 7.48 11.29
C PHE A 121 9.19 6.82 11.65
N SER A 122 9.91 7.34 12.65
CA SER A 122 11.17 6.74 13.08
C SER A 122 11.00 5.33 13.64
N ALA A 123 9.98 5.09 14.48
CA ALA A 123 9.69 3.79 15.06
C ALA A 123 9.26 2.75 14.02
N SER A 124 8.56 3.21 12.97
CA SER A 124 7.98 2.34 11.93
C SER A 124 8.88 2.09 10.72
N ARG A 125 10.02 2.78 10.62
CA ARG A 125 10.88 2.82 9.40
C ARG A 125 11.29 1.44 8.90
N SER A 126 11.56 0.50 9.80
CA SER A 126 11.99 -0.87 9.47
C SER A 126 10.88 -1.89 9.54
N LEU A 127 9.65 -1.48 9.85
CA LEU A 127 8.53 -2.41 10.05
C LEU A 127 7.73 -2.55 8.75
N PRO A 128 7.28 -3.78 8.41
CA PRO A 128 6.28 -4.01 7.38
C PRO A 128 4.99 -3.23 7.65
N ARG A 129 4.30 -2.78 6.61
CA ARG A 129 3.10 -1.92 6.73
C ARG A 129 1.99 -2.56 7.58
N GLY A 130 1.78 -3.88 7.47
CA GLY A 130 0.84 -4.60 8.32
C GLY A 130 1.22 -4.58 9.80
N ARG A 131 2.51 -4.73 10.11
CA ARG A 131 3.03 -4.65 11.49
C ARG A 131 2.84 -3.26 12.08
N ARG A 132 3.12 -2.21 11.30
CA ARG A 132 2.87 -0.81 11.71
C ARG A 132 1.42 -0.62 12.17
N LEU A 133 0.47 -1.18 11.43
CA LEU A 133 -0.94 -1.11 11.78
C LEU A 133 -1.26 -1.90 13.06
N ARG A 134 -0.76 -3.13 13.19
CA ARG A 134 -0.99 -3.95 14.39
C ARG A 134 -0.42 -3.29 15.65
N GLU A 135 0.81 -2.77 15.58
CA GLU A 135 1.49 -2.13 16.71
C GLU A 135 0.86 -0.80 17.11
N ALA A 136 0.25 -0.07 16.16
CA ALA A 136 -0.50 1.15 16.48
C ALA A 136 -1.79 0.89 17.27
N GLY A 137 -2.22 -0.38 17.38
CA GLY A 137 -3.39 -0.80 18.14
C GLY A 137 -4.64 -0.83 17.28
N LEU A 138 -5.11 -2.05 16.98
CA LEU A 138 -6.37 -2.32 16.30
C LEU A 138 -7.50 -2.54 17.31
N PRO A 139 -8.76 -2.15 16.98
CA PRO A 139 -9.88 -2.40 17.86
C PRO A 139 -10.12 -3.91 18.04
N SER A 140 -10.14 -4.37 19.28
CA SER A 140 -10.46 -5.76 19.64
C SER A 140 -11.98 -6.01 19.69
N THR A 141 -12.76 -4.97 19.96
CA THR A 141 -14.21 -5.05 20.02
C THR A 141 -14.83 -5.14 18.62
N PRO A 142 -15.86 -6.00 18.43
CA PRO A 142 -16.54 -6.13 17.13
C PRO A 142 -17.22 -4.82 16.72
N PRO A 143 -17.42 -4.59 15.41
CA PRO A 143 -18.17 -3.46 14.91
C PRO A 143 -19.62 -3.48 15.40
N PRO A 144 -20.22 -2.32 15.69
CA PRO A 144 -21.64 -2.20 16.03
C PRO A 144 -22.56 -2.89 15.02
N ALA A 145 -23.71 -3.37 15.48
CA ALA A 145 -24.67 -4.07 14.62
C ALA A 145 -25.16 -3.17 13.46
N CYS A 146 -25.48 -1.91 13.78
CA CYS A 146 -25.96 -0.93 12.81
C CYS A 146 -24.83 0.01 12.38
N LEU A 147 -23.94 -0.49 11.52
CA LEU A 147 -22.92 0.34 10.88
C LEU A 147 -23.42 0.77 9.47
N PRO A 148 -23.40 2.06 9.12
CA PRO A 148 -23.76 2.53 7.78
C PRO A 148 -22.95 1.83 6.67
N ASP A 149 -23.56 1.65 5.50
CA ASP A 149 -22.94 0.96 4.35
C ASP A 149 -21.64 1.64 3.87
N GLN A 150 -21.55 2.95 4.03
CA GLN A 150 -20.35 3.75 3.75
C GLN A 150 -19.13 3.27 4.56
N LEU A 151 -19.36 2.68 5.74
CA LEU A 151 -18.33 2.18 6.64
C LEU A 151 -18.12 0.67 6.53
N LYS A 152 -18.73 -0.02 5.54
CA LYS A 152 -18.59 -1.48 5.37
C LYS A 152 -17.13 -1.96 5.31
N ASN A 153 -16.24 -1.15 4.72
CA ASN A 153 -14.82 -1.50 4.62
C ASN A 153 -14.11 -1.55 5.98
N TYR A 154 -14.56 -0.77 6.98
CA TYR A 154 -14.05 -0.88 8.34
C TYR A 154 -14.46 -2.19 9.00
N ARG A 155 -15.70 -2.65 8.77
CA ARG A 155 -16.16 -3.98 9.20
C ARG A 155 -15.33 -5.08 8.53
N THR A 156 -15.13 -5.00 7.22
CA THR A 156 -14.28 -5.95 6.48
C THR A 156 -12.85 -5.96 7.01
N LEU A 157 -12.24 -4.78 7.19
CA LEU A 157 -10.90 -4.65 7.71
C LEU A 157 -10.79 -5.26 9.12
N TRP A 158 -11.75 -4.97 10.01
CA TRP A 158 -11.79 -5.59 11.34
C TRP A 158 -11.83 -7.12 11.26
N THR A 159 -12.73 -7.69 10.46
CA THR A 159 -12.80 -9.15 10.27
C THR A 159 -11.48 -9.74 9.77
N LEU A 160 -10.83 -9.08 8.80
CA LEU A 160 -9.55 -9.51 8.25
C LEU A 160 -8.43 -9.48 9.31
N THR A 161 -8.43 -8.50 10.22
CA THR A 161 -7.43 -8.45 11.30
C THR A 161 -7.53 -9.63 12.27
N GLN A 162 -8.73 -10.21 12.43
CA GLN A 162 -8.95 -11.41 13.25
C GLN A 162 -8.61 -12.70 12.49
N GLN A 163 -8.81 -12.72 11.17
CA GLN A 163 -8.68 -13.92 10.35
C GLN A 163 -7.27 -14.13 9.76
N LEU A 164 -6.54 -13.05 9.45
CA LEU A 164 -5.25 -13.12 8.79
C LEU A 164 -4.14 -13.17 9.83
N THR A 165 -3.78 -14.39 10.23
CA THR A 165 -2.74 -14.71 11.22
C THR A 165 -1.68 -15.60 10.59
N PRO A 166 -0.51 -15.76 11.23
CA PRO A 166 0.52 -16.68 10.72
C PRO A 166 0.03 -18.14 10.61
N ALA A 167 -0.97 -18.54 11.42
CA ALA A 167 -1.57 -19.87 11.42
C ALA A 167 -2.62 -20.09 10.30
N THR A 168 -3.04 -19.03 9.62
CA THR A 168 -3.99 -19.10 8.50
C THR A 168 -3.39 -19.88 7.33
N ASP A 169 -4.24 -20.53 6.51
CA ASP A 169 -3.76 -21.25 5.32
C ASP A 169 -2.91 -20.37 4.40
N ALA A 170 -1.79 -20.92 3.90
CA ALA A 170 -0.82 -20.18 3.11
C ALA A 170 -1.40 -19.70 1.77
N THR A 171 -2.29 -20.47 1.15
CA THR A 171 -2.95 -20.10 -0.13
C THR A 171 -3.84 -18.89 0.10
N LEU A 172 -4.66 -18.93 1.15
CA LEU A 172 -5.54 -17.83 1.51
C LEU A 172 -4.74 -16.55 1.85
N LEU A 173 -3.61 -16.69 2.54
CA LEU A 173 -2.71 -15.58 2.81
C LEU A 173 -2.11 -15.00 1.51
N LEU A 174 -1.65 -15.84 0.58
CA LEU A 174 -1.09 -15.38 -0.71
C LEU A 174 -2.14 -14.66 -1.59
N GLU A 175 -3.38 -15.13 -1.58
CA GLU A 175 -4.50 -14.48 -2.27
C GLU A 175 -4.82 -13.12 -1.68
N ASN A 176 -4.86 -13.02 -0.34
CA ASN A 176 -5.13 -11.77 0.35
C ASN A 176 -3.94 -10.80 0.34
N ALA A 177 -2.73 -11.29 0.12
CA ALA A 177 -1.51 -10.49 0.07
C ALA A 177 -1.31 -9.75 -1.27
N ARG A 178 -2.18 -9.94 -2.27
CA ARG A 178 -2.11 -9.28 -3.58
C ARG A 178 -2.11 -7.76 -3.46
N PRO A 179 -1.19 -7.02 -4.12
CA PRO A 179 -1.11 -5.56 -4.02
C PRO A 179 -2.40 -4.80 -4.38
N SER A 180 -3.23 -5.38 -5.24
CA SER A 180 -4.54 -4.82 -5.61
C SER A 180 -5.53 -4.80 -4.44
N PHE A 181 -5.37 -5.66 -3.43
CA PHE A 181 -6.23 -5.74 -2.26
C PHE A 181 -5.72 -4.86 -1.13
N ARG A 182 -5.89 -3.54 -1.27
CA ARG A 182 -5.34 -2.53 -0.36
C ARG A 182 -5.68 -2.74 1.13
N LEU A 183 -6.83 -3.35 1.43
CA LEU A 183 -7.29 -3.62 2.80
C LEU A 183 -6.58 -4.82 3.44
N SER A 184 -6.57 -5.97 2.74
CA SER A 184 -6.06 -7.23 3.29
C SER A 184 -4.56 -7.40 3.06
N SER A 185 -3.99 -6.79 2.02
CA SER A 185 -2.62 -7.05 1.59
C SER A 185 -1.58 -6.75 2.67
N PRO A 186 -1.56 -5.58 3.33
CA PRO A 186 -0.58 -5.33 4.38
C PRO A 186 -0.68 -6.34 5.54
N LEU A 187 -1.89 -6.73 5.94
CA LEU A 187 -2.14 -7.68 7.02
C LEU A 187 -1.71 -9.10 6.67
N ALA A 188 -1.99 -9.53 5.43
CA ALA A 188 -1.63 -10.85 4.92
C ALA A 188 -0.12 -10.99 4.69
N LEU A 189 0.53 -9.95 4.15
CA LEU A 189 1.99 -9.91 4.00
C LEU A 189 2.69 -10.00 5.36
N ASP A 190 2.23 -9.23 6.35
CA ASP A 190 2.74 -9.32 7.71
C ASP A 190 2.53 -10.71 8.34
N ALA A 191 1.36 -11.33 8.13
CA ALA A 191 1.10 -12.69 8.58
C ALA A 191 2.06 -13.71 7.93
N LEU A 192 2.31 -13.60 6.61
CA LEU A 192 3.28 -14.43 5.89
C LEU A 192 4.70 -14.28 6.43
N LEU A 193 5.14 -13.04 6.72
CA LEU A 193 6.48 -12.76 7.23
C LEU A 193 6.78 -13.42 8.59
N HIS A 194 5.76 -13.75 9.36
CA HIS A 194 5.91 -14.42 10.66
C HIS A 194 5.79 -15.95 10.58
N ARG A 195 5.60 -16.52 9.39
CA ARG A 195 5.51 -17.97 9.23
C ARG A 195 6.88 -18.63 9.26
N THR A 196 6.93 -19.81 9.86
CA THR A 196 8.14 -20.63 9.92
C THR A 196 8.46 -21.31 8.57
N ASP A 197 7.44 -21.63 7.77
CA ASP A 197 7.55 -22.26 6.45
C ASP A 197 7.64 -21.24 5.29
N LEU A 198 7.84 -19.95 5.60
CA LEU A 198 7.92 -18.88 4.60
C LEU A 198 8.91 -19.15 3.46
N PRO A 199 10.13 -19.68 3.69
CA PRO A 199 11.07 -19.97 2.60
C PRO A 199 10.49 -20.93 1.56
N GLU A 200 9.76 -21.96 1.98
CA GLU A 200 9.13 -22.95 1.09
C GLU A 200 7.93 -22.36 0.34
N ILE A 201 7.15 -21.51 1.02
CA ILE A 201 6.06 -20.76 0.41
C ILE A 201 6.60 -19.86 -0.70
N LEU A 202 7.65 -19.08 -0.41
CA LEU A 202 8.27 -18.17 -1.36
C LEU A 202 8.85 -18.89 -2.58
N ALA A 203 9.56 -19.99 -2.37
CA ALA A 203 10.14 -20.77 -3.46
C ALA A 203 9.06 -21.26 -4.44
N ARG A 204 7.92 -21.75 -3.91
CA ARG A 204 6.77 -22.19 -4.72
C ARG A 204 6.04 -21.02 -5.38
N ALA A 205 5.73 -19.98 -4.61
CA ALA A 205 4.97 -18.82 -5.08
C ALA A 205 5.71 -18.02 -6.15
N ALA A 206 7.04 -17.89 -6.05
CA ALA A 206 7.86 -17.19 -7.03
C ALA A 206 7.83 -17.85 -8.43
N ALA A 207 7.64 -19.17 -8.47
CA ALA A 207 7.49 -19.91 -9.72
C ALA A 207 6.08 -19.79 -10.33
N SER A 208 5.06 -19.41 -9.53
CA SER A 208 3.67 -19.28 -9.95
C SER A 208 3.38 -17.91 -10.56
N PRO A 209 2.78 -17.85 -11.77
CA PRO A 209 2.32 -16.59 -12.37
C PRO A 209 1.40 -15.75 -11.50
N GLU A 210 0.55 -16.40 -10.71
CA GLU A 210 -0.54 -15.75 -9.97
C GLU A 210 -0.07 -15.07 -8.69
N HIS A 211 1.11 -15.45 -8.17
CA HIS A 211 1.62 -14.97 -6.89
C HIS A 211 2.90 -14.14 -7.02
N ARG A 212 3.42 -13.94 -8.23
CA ARG A 212 4.67 -13.18 -8.45
C ARG A 212 4.62 -11.76 -7.92
N GLU A 213 3.50 -11.05 -8.12
CA GLU A 213 3.32 -9.70 -7.59
C GLU A 213 3.28 -9.69 -6.06
N THR A 214 2.62 -10.69 -5.45
CA THR A 214 2.62 -10.89 -4.00
C THR A 214 4.03 -11.16 -3.46
N VAL A 215 4.83 -11.98 -4.16
CA VAL A 215 6.22 -12.24 -3.78
C VAL A 215 7.06 -10.96 -3.85
N CYS A 216 6.92 -10.17 -4.91
CA CYS A 216 7.63 -8.89 -5.01
C CYS A 216 7.21 -7.92 -3.91
N ALA A 217 5.92 -7.89 -3.55
CA ALA A 217 5.42 -7.10 -2.44
C ALA A 217 5.99 -7.57 -1.10
N LEU A 218 6.06 -8.89 -0.86
CA LEU A 218 6.64 -9.43 0.37
C LEU A 218 8.13 -9.08 0.50
N VAL A 219 8.90 -9.19 -0.58
CA VAL A 219 10.31 -8.78 -0.58
C VAL A 219 10.46 -7.27 -0.43
N HIS A 220 9.49 -6.48 -0.90
CA HIS A 220 9.48 -5.04 -0.64
C HIS A 220 9.23 -4.72 0.85
N GLU A 221 8.37 -5.46 1.53
CA GLU A 221 8.16 -5.34 2.98
C GLU A 221 9.38 -5.81 3.79
N ASP A 222 10.02 -6.89 3.36
CA ASP A 222 11.22 -7.45 3.98
C ASP A 222 12.25 -7.93 2.93
N PRO A 223 13.26 -7.10 2.60
CA PRO A 223 14.30 -7.45 1.65
C PRO A 223 15.13 -8.69 2.04
N ALA A 224 15.14 -9.07 3.32
CA ALA A 224 15.84 -10.28 3.76
C ALA A 224 15.25 -11.57 3.18
N THR A 225 14.01 -11.51 2.69
CA THR A 225 13.32 -12.65 2.04
C THR A 225 13.72 -12.87 0.57
N LEU A 226 14.41 -11.90 -0.06
CA LEU A 226 14.81 -11.97 -1.46
C LEU A 226 15.57 -13.25 -1.83
N PRO A 227 16.56 -13.74 -1.05
CA PRO A 227 17.31 -14.96 -1.41
C PRO A 227 16.43 -16.20 -1.61
N HIS A 228 15.29 -16.29 -0.91
CA HIS A 228 14.36 -17.42 -1.05
C HIS A 228 13.48 -17.31 -2.29
N ALA A 229 13.08 -16.10 -2.66
CA ALA A 229 12.25 -15.85 -3.84
C ALA A 229 13.05 -15.85 -5.15
N LEU A 230 14.31 -15.43 -5.08
CA LEU A 230 15.12 -15.09 -6.24
C LEU A 230 15.29 -16.23 -7.26
N PRO A 231 15.58 -17.49 -6.88
CA PRO A 231 15.71 -18.58 -7.85
C PRO A 231 14.44 -18.76 -8.71
N GLY A 232 13.26 -18.67 -8.09
CA GLY A 232 11.98 -18.80 -8.79
C GLY A 232 11.71 -17.63 -9.74
N LEU A 233 12.01 -16.40 -9.30
CA LEU A 233 11.84 -15.19 -10.12
C LEU A 233 12.78 -15.20 -11.35
N LEU A 234 14.05 -15.61 -11.17
CA LEU A 234 15.01 -15.72 -12.27
C LEU A 234 14.66 -16.84 -13.23
N ALA A 235 14.24 -18.01 -12.73
CA ALA A 235 13.80 -19.11 -13.58
C ALA A 235 12.56 -18.75 -14.41
N TRP A 236 11.64 -17.96 -13.85
CA TRP A 236 10.51 -17.42 -14.61
C TRP A 236 10.98 -16.46 -15.70
N LEU A 237 11.83 -15.48 -15.34
CA LEU A 237 12.34 -14.49 -16.28
C LEU A 237 13.05 -15.16 -17.46
N ASP A 238 13.94 -16.13 -17.18
CA ASP A 238 14.67 -16.87 -18.21
C ASP A 238 13.73 -17.65 -19.15
N ARG A 239 12.73 -18.35 -18.61
CA ARG A 239 11.73 -19.07 -19.41
C ARG A 239 10.90 -18.14 -20.29
N THR A 240 10.43 -17.01 -19.74
CA THR A 240 9.61 -16.05 -20.50
C THR A 240 10.40 -15.41 -21.64
N LEU A 241 11.66 -15.09 -21.41
CA LEU A 241 12.51 -14.44 -22.41
C LEU A 241 13.12 -15.42 -23.44
N SER A 242 13.10 -16.72 -23.15
CA SER A 242 13.52 -17.75 -24.10
C SER A 242 12.42 -18.14 -25.10
N GLN A 243 11.21 -17.57 -24.99
CA GLN A 243 10.11 -17.86 -25.92
C GLN A 243 10.29 -17.08 -27.25
N PRO A 244 9.96 -17.67 -28.42
CA PRO A 244 10.22 -17.07 -29.74
C PRO A 244 9.49 -15.74 -29.99
N ALA A 245 8.35 -15.57 -29.33
CA ALA A 245 7.57 -14.34 -29.32
C ALA A 245 7.60 -13.76 -27.90
N ALA A 246 8.81 -13.53 -27.36
CA ALA A 246 8.99 -12.92 -26.04
C ALA A 246 8.15 -11.64 -26.01
N PRO A 247 7.04 -11.62 -25.24
CA PRO A 247 6.15 -10.48 -25.28
C PRO A 247 6.88 -9.27 -24.70
N GLU A 248 6.60 -8.08 -25.22
CA GLU A 248 6.77 -6.83 -24.47
C GLU A 248 5.82 -6.85 -23.27
N ASP A 249 6.10 -7.74 -22.33
CA ASP A 249 5.28 -7.97 -21.17
C ASP A 249 5.67 -6.94 -20.11
N HIS A 250 4.74 -6.01 -19.85
CA HIS A 250 4.79 -5.09 -18.72
C HIS A 250 5.22 -5.75 -17.39
N ARG A 251 4.96 -7.05 -17.21
CA ARG A 251 5.38 -7.82 -16.03
C ARG A 251 6.89 -8.05 -15.98
N VAL A 252 7.54 -8.24 -17.12
CA VAL A 252 9.00 -8.36 -17.22
C VAL A 252 9.64 -7.02 -16.85
N HIS A 253 9.12 -5.92 -17.42
CA HIS A 253 9.62 -4.57 -17.10
C HIS A 253 9.46 -4.26 -15.61
N SER A 254 8.29 -4.55 -15.05
CA SER A 254 8.02 -4.38 -13.62
C SER A 254 8.96 -5.19 -12.73
N LEU A 255 9.28 -6.44 -13.09
CA LEU A 255 10.23 -7.26 -12.33
C LEU A 255 11.67 -6.72 -12.42
N LEU A 256 12.09 -6.25 -13.60
CA LEU A 256 13.41 -5.64 -13.79
C LEU A 256 13.55 -4.32 -13.00
N ASP A 257 12.49 -3.52 -12.94
CA ASP A 257 12.42 -2.33 -12.08
C ASP A 257 12.46 -2.67 -10.60
N PHE A 258 11.77 -3.74 -10.21
CA PHE A 258 11.83 -4.27 -8.86
C PHE A 258 13.28 -4.66 -8.50
N PHE A 259 13.97 -5.45 -9.33
CA PHE A 259 15.37 -5.81 -9.05
C PHE A 259 16.29 -4.59 -8.93
N ALA A 260 16.12 -3.59 -9.81
CA ALA A 260 16.91 -2.36 -9.76
C ALA A 260 16.72 -1.60 -8.42
N LYS A 261 15.56 -1.71 -7.77
CA LYS A 261 15.27 -1.10 -6.46
C LYS A 261 15.84 -1.89 -5.27
N GLN A 262 16.14 -3.19 -5.45
CA GLN A 262 16.61 -4.07 -4.37
C GLN A 262 18.14 -4.04 -4.16
N LYS A 263 18.80 -2.90 -4.40
CA LYS A 263 20.26 -2.77 -4.16
C LYS A 263 20.56 -2.63 -2.67
N PRO A 264 21.65 -3.22 -2.16
CA PRO A 264 22.63 -4.07 -2.86
C PRO A 264 22.23 -5.55 -2.95
N ALA A 265 21.14 -5.97 -2.28
CA ALA A 265 20.74 -7.38 -2.13
C ALA A 265 20.59 -8.15 -3.46
N ALA A 266 20.21 -7.47 -4.54
CA ALA A 266 20.07 -8.06 -5.87
C ALA A 266 21.36 -8.05 -6.72
N ALA A 267 22.49 -7.51 -6.27
CA ALA A 267 23.70 -7.39 -7.12
C ALA A 267 24.21 -8.73 -7.67
N GLN A 268 23.99 -9.83 -6.92
CA GLN A 268 24.36 -11.18 -7.33
C GLN A 268 23.67 -11.69 -8.61
N ILE A 269 22.62 -11.01 -9.09
CA ILE A 269 21.86 -11.43 -10.29
C ILE A 269 22.45 -10.87 -11.58
N VAL A 270 23.39 -9.92 -11.50
CA VAL A 270 24.00 -9.27 -12.66
C VAL A 270 24.53 -10.27 -13.69
N PRO A 271 25.29 -11.33 -13.33
CA PRO A 271 25.75 -12.31 -14.31
C PRO A 271 24.61 -13.04 -15.02
N VAL A 272 23.52 -13.34 -14.31
CA VAL A 272 22.33 -14.00 -14.87
C VAL A 272 21.63 -13.10 -15.87
N LEU A 273 21.41 -11.82 -15.51
CA LEU A 273 20.80 -10.85 -16.42
C LEU A 273 21.67 -10.59 -17.67
N ALA A 274 23.00 -10.57 -17.52
CA ALA A 274 23.92 -10.43 -18.64
C ALA A 274 23.85 -11.64 -19.59
N ALA A 275 23.76 -12.86 -19.05
CA ALA A 275 23.60 -14.08 -19.83
C ALA A 275 22.23 -14.17 -20.54
N ILE A 276 21.16 -13.65 -19.92
CA ILE A 276 19.85 -13.50 -20.56
C ILE A 276 19.96 -12.49 -21.72
N LYS A 277 20.51 -11.30 -21.46
CA LYS A 277 20.67 -10.25 -22.47
C LYS A 277 21.45 -10.73 -23.70
N ALA A 278 22.52 -11.50 -23.50
CA ALA A 278 23.36 -12.02 -24.59
C ALA A 278 22.63 -12.96 -25.57
N ARG A 279 21.51 -13.55 -25.15
CA ARG A 279 20.68 -14.45 -25.99
C ARG A 279 19.55 -13.75 -26.72
N LEU A 280 19.26 -12.48 -26.40
CA LEU A 280 18.17 -11.74 -27.03
C LEU A 280 18.52 -11.37 -28.48
N ASP A 281 17.58 -11.59 -29.39
CA ASP A 281 17.69 -11.17 -30.79
C ASP A 281 17.67 -9.62 -30.89
N ARG A 282 18.24 -9.09 -31.98
CA ARG A 282 18.27 -7.65 -32.31
C ARG A 282 16.87 -7.00 -32.36
N ARG A 283 15.82 -7.79 -32.58
CA ARG A 283 14.42 -7.34 -32.58
C ARG A 283 13.88 -7.00 -31.18
N ALA A 284 14.51 -7.49 -30.10
CA ALA A 284 14.12 -7.22 -28.72
C ALA A 284 14.87 -6.01 -28.13
N PHE A 285 14.95 -4.90 -28.88
CA PHE A 285 15.76 -3.73 -28.53
C PHE A 285 15.35 -3.11 -27.18
N GLU A 286 14.06 -2.87 -26.95
CA GLU A 286 13.57 -2.24 -25.71
C GLU A 286 13.85 -3.09 -24.47
N LEU A 287 13.68 -4.40 -24.59
CA LEU A 287 14.00 -5.33 -23.50
C LEU A 287 15.51 -5.38 -23.23
N SER A 288 16.34 -5.41 -24.28
CA SER A 288 17.80 -5.37 -24.15
C SER A 288 18.28 -4.06 -23.50
N ARG A 289 17.64 -2.93 -23.84
CA ARG A 289 17.85 -1.63 -23.20
C ARG A 289 17.48 -1.69 -21.72
N LYS A 290 16.29 -2.19 -21.39
CA LYS A 290 15.82 -2.32 -20.00
C LYS A 290 16.73 -3.20 -19.15
N LEU A 291 17.17 -4.36 -19.66
CA LEU A 291 18.15 -5.21 -18.99
C LEU A 291 19.47 -4.49 -18.73
N SER A 292 19.94 -3.71 -19.71
CA SER A 292 21.17 -2.91 -19.55
C SER A 292 21.01 -1.85 -18.47
N GLU A 293 19.88 -1.14 -18.44
CA GLU A 293 19.56 -0.16 -17.40
C GLU A 293 19.50 -0.82 -16.01
N THR A 294 18.87 -1.98 -15.88
CA THR A 294 18.81 -2.73 -14.62
C THR A 294 20.21 -3.21 -14.19
N ILE A 295 21.03 -3.75 -15.10
CA ILE A 295 22.41 -4.17 -14.78
C ILE A 295 23.26 -2.98 -14.32
N ARG A 296 23.24 -1.86 -15.06
CA ARG A 296 23.94 -0.64 -14.68
C ARG A 296 23.49 -0.14 -13.32
N ALA A 297 22.17 -0.11 -13.10
CA ALA A 297 21.61 0.21 -11.80
C ALA A 297 22.22 -0.71 -10.73
N LEU A 298 22.12 -2.03 -10.86
CA LEU A 298 22.62 -2.99 -9.87
C LEU A 298 24.12 -2.83 -9.57
N ASN A 299 24.93 -2.43 -10.55
CA ASN A 299 26.35 -2.11 -10.38
C ASN A 299 26.63 -0.75 -9.69
N GLY A 300 25.60 0.04 -9.40
CA GLY A 300 25.74 1.38 -8.83
C GLY A 300 26.10 2.46 -9.85
N GLU A 301 25.99 2.18 -11.14
CA GLU A 301 26.29 3.16 -12.18
C GLU A 301 25.14 4.16 -12.36
N PRO A 302 25.44 5.42 -12.75
CA PRO A 302 24.42 6.41 -13.07
C PRO A 302 23.58 5.96 -14.28
N ALA A 303 22.33 6.44 -14.36
CA ALA A 303 21.46 6.15 -15.50
C ALA A 303 22.14 6.54 -16.83
N SER A 304 21.86 5.78 -17.90
CA SER A 304 22.32 6.17 -19.23
C SER A 304 21.79 7.58 -19.55
N PRO A 305 22.65 8.50 -20.05
CA PRO A 305 22.15 9.75 -20.58
C PRO A 305 21.12 9.41 -21.66
N VAL A 306 19.92 9.97 -21.56
CA VAL A 306 18.90 9.83 -22.60
C VAL A 306 19.50 10.41 -23.87
N SER A 307 19.81 9.57 -24.85
CA SER A 307 20.24 10.06 -26.17
C SER A 307 19.12 10.91 -26.72
N THR A 308 19.31 12.22 -26.78
CA THR A 308 18.41 13.17 -27.46
C THR A 308 18.47 13.01 -28.98
N LYS A 309 19.33 12.13 -29.51
CA LYS A 309 19.34 11.75 -30.92
C LYS A 309 18.44 10.54 -31.18
N PRO A 310 17.42 10.67 -32.05
CA PRO A 310 16.63 9.53 -32.53
C PRO A 310 17.53 8.49 -33.19
N TRP A 311 17.26 7.22 -32.93
CA TRP A 311 18.01 6.06 -33.42
C TRP A 311 18.00 5.86 -34.95
N PHE A 312 17.25 6.69 -35.69
CA PHE A 312 17.19 6.67 -37.15
C PHE A 312 18.24 7.56 -37.83
N PHE A 313 19.04 8.31 -37.07
CA PHE A 313 20.19 9.05 -37.58
C PHE A 313 21.48 8.31 -37.24
N ASN A 314 21.71 7.17 -37.91
CA ASN A 314 23.02 6.55 -38.13
C ASN A 314 22.98 5.68 -39.37
#